data_AF-A0ABD6C6B2-F1
#
_entry.id   AF-A0ABD6C6B2-F1
#
_cell.length_a   1.000
_cell.length_b   1.000
_cell.length_c   1.000
_cell.angle_alpha   90.00
_cell.angle_beta   90.00
_cell.angle_gamma   90.00
#
_symmetry.space_group_name_H-M   'P 1'
#
loop_
_entity.id
_entity.type
_entity.pdbx_description
1 polymer ?
#
loop_
_entity_poly.entity_id
_entity_poly.type
_entity_poly.pdbx_seq_one_letter_code
_entity_poly.pdbx_strand_id
1 'polypeptide(L)'
;MASAPVEILLGIYLGILTGIIPALVSWALGFGFKYFTGVTIPPLGVLVLAVALAGVSGGLLALANPAVTESANAPTLVTGILVVAALSLYAHAKGDQMGETVPKRLSLSTLRERTLSRDVVELIGGLDEVRIRVTGDVADMEGFPPLPADLRAEIRDAEYTFPADLRISALETRFAERLRTEFDLGDVAVSIDERGQASVVAAPPFSGLSKRVSMGERAVSVETLVPTGLARGDEVRLVTDGGRLVGTVVSAQSDENASGREQPAASTRDAANPTEDDEEPVSSPVRAPTTTGGRGRLTVAVPHRDAGELVEADAVQVVVEAQGSRLEYELVSLLRRNGKLFQRFTVTSGSPIEGATLGTATVREAYGVAVLAVRRQSGWTLVPTGTFEFTESDDVFAVGSRDALDRFAEAVA
;
A
#
# COMPACT_ATOMS: atom_id res chain seq x y z
N MET A 1 -61.74 15.32 -29.19
CA MET A 1 -61.04 14.69 -28.05
C MET A 1 -60.32 13.47 -28.58
N ALA A 2 -59.08 13.24 -28.17
CA ALA A 2 -58.38 12.03 -28.57
C ALA A 2 -58.98 10.84 -27.81
N SER A 3 -58.73 9.61 -28.23
CA SER A 3 -59.17 8.45 -27.44
C SER A 3 -58.32 8.38 -26.16
N ALA A 4 -58.90 7.90 -25.05
CA ALA A 4 -58.18 7.78 -23.78
C ALA A 4 -56.79 7.11 -23.88
N PRO A 5 -56.58 6.07 -24.73
CA PRO A 5 -55.24 5.51 -24.94
C PRO A 5 -54.23 6.50 -25.53
N VAL A 6 -54.67 7.37 -26.46
CA VAL A 6 -53.81 8.38 -27.08
C VAL A 6 -53.45 9.48 -26.06
N GLU A 7 -54.38 9.87 -25.21
CA GLU A 7 -54.15 10.84 -24.13
C GLU A 7 -53.15 10.30 -23.09
N ILE A 8 -53.27 9.03 -22.71
CA ILE A 8 -52.30 8.36 -21.84
C ILE A 8 -50.91 8.34 -22.48
N LEU A 9 -50.82 8.01 -23.77
CA LEU A 9 -49.55 7.94 -24.50
C LEU A 9 -48.88 9.32 -24.61
N LEU A 10 -49.67 10.35 -24.89
CA LEU A 10 -49.24 11.75 -24.87
C LEU A 10 -48.76 12.16 -23.46
N GLY A 11 -49.45 11.72 -22.41
CA GLY A 11 -49.09 11.95 -21.02
C GLY A 11 -47.75 11.31 -20.65
N ILE A 12 -47.51 10.07 -21.09
CA ILE A 12 -46.23 9.39 -20.91
C ILE A 12 -45.11 10.14 -21.63
N TYR A 13 -45.33 10.52 -22.89
CA TYR A 13 -44.35 11.27 -23.68
C TYR A 13 -43.97 12.59 -22.99
N LEU A 14 -44.96 13.40 -22.59
CA LEU A 14 -44.73 14.66 -21.89
C LEU A 14 -44.10 14.45 -20.52
N GLY A 15 -44.51 13.42 -19.78
CA GLY A 15 -43.95 13.08 -18.47
C GLY A 15 -42.49 12.66 -18.53
N ILE A 16 -42.09 11.88 -19.54
CA ILE A 16 -40.68 11.53 -19.76
C ILE A 16 -39.89 12.79 -20.13
N LEU A 17 -40.36 13.57 -21.10
CA LEU A 17 -39.65 14.75 -21.59
C LEU A 17 -39.43 15.79 -20.49
N THR A 18 -40.46 16.07 -19.69
CA THR A 18 -40.39 17.06 -18.60
C THR A 18 -39.76 16.51 -17.32
N GLY A 19 -39.78 15.19 -17.13
CA GLY A 19 -39.27 14.49 -15.95
C GLY A 19 -37.76 14.29 -15.93
N ILE A 20 -37.04 14.48 -17.04
CA ILE A 20 -35.58 14.29 -17.11
C ILE A 20 -34.85 15.18 -16.10
N ILE A 21 -35.14 16.49 -16.08
CA ILE A 21 -34.47 17.43 -15.17
C ILE A 21 -34.81 17.13 -13.70
N PRO A 22 -36.10 17.01 -13.29
CA PRO A 22 -36.48 16.60 -11.94
C PRO A 22 -35.82 15.29 -11.50
N ALA A 23 -35.74 14.30 -12.37
CA ALA A 23 -35.14 13.01 -12.06
C ALA A 23 -33.63 13.10 -11.87
N LEU A 24 -32.92 13.87 -12.72
CA LEU A 24 -31.48 14.10 -12.57
C LEU A 24 -31.19 14.81 -11.24
N VAL A 25 -31.96 15.85 -10.90
CA VAL A 25 -31.83 16.54 -9.62
C VAL A 25 -32.12 15.61 -8.45
N SER A 26 -33.17 14.78 -8.54
CA SER A 26 -33.54 13.81 -7.51
C SER A 26 -32.46 12.74 -7.29
N TRP A 27 -31.83 12.26 -8.38
CA TRP A 27 -30.68 11.36 -8.34
C TRP A 27 -29.47 12.02 -7.69
N ALA A 28 -29.10 13.23 -8.12
CA ALA A 28 -27.96 13.96 -7.57
C ALA A 28 -28.13 14.26 -6.08
N LEU A 29 -29.35 14.60 -5.66
CA LEU A 29 -29.70 14.82 -4.26
C LEU A 29 -29.61 13.53 -3.45
N GLY A 30 -30.13 12.41 -3.97
CA GLY A 30 -30.01 11.09 -3.33
C GLY A 30 -28.56 10.66 -3.18
N PHE A 31 -27.79 10.73 -4.28
CA PHE A 31 -26.37 10.43 -4.29
C PHE A 31 -25.59 11.31 -3.32
N GLY A 32 -25.68 12.63 -3.45
CA GLY A 32 -24.88 13.56 -2.66
C GLY A 32 -25.20 13.47 -1.17
N PHE A 33 -26.49 13.46 -0.81
CA PHE A 33 -26.88 13.42 0.59
C PHE A 33 -26.45 12.11 1.24
N LYS A 34 -26.63 10.97 0.57
CA LYS A 34 -26.17 9.67 1.06
C LYS A 34 -24.65 9.57 1.11
N TYR A 35 -23.95 10.04 0.09
CA TYR A 35 -22.49 10.00 0.00
C TYR A 35 -21.81 10.81 1.12
N PHE A 36 -22.29 12.03 1.37
CA PHE A 36 -21.70 12.94 2.37
C PHE A 36 -22.21 12.70 3.79
N THR A 37 -23.51 12.46 3.98
CA THR A 37 -24.12 12.37 5.33
C THR A 37 -24.41 10.94 5.79
N GLY A 38 -24.48 9.97 4.87
CA GLY A 38 -24.89 8.59 5.17
C GLY A 38 -26.39 8.39 5.37
N VAL A 39 -27.19 9.45 5.31
CA VAL A 39 -28.64 9.42 5.53
C VAL A 39 -29.39 9.44 4.20
N THR A 40 -30.54 8.78 4.13
CA THR A 40 -31.44 8.79 2.95
C THR A 40 -32.49 9.88 3.11
N ILE A 41 -32.78 10.63 2.05
CA ILE A 41 -33.81 11.68 2.08
C ILE A 41 -35.20 11.02 2.03
N PRO A 42 -36.19 11.49 2.81
CA PRO A 42 -37.55 11.00 2.72
C PRO A 42 -38.14 11.13 1.31
N PRO A 43 -38.70 10.05 0.72
CA PRO A 43 -39.22 10.05 -0.66
C PRO A 43 -40.27 11.14 -0.93
N LEU A 44 -41.08 11.47 0.08
CA LEU A 44 -42.09 12.53 -0.02
C LEU A 44 -41.48 13.91 -0.26
N GLY A 45 -40.34 14.23 0.36
CA GLY A 45 -39.65 15.51 0.15
C GLY A 45 -39.13 15.65 -1.27
N VAL A 46 -38.57 14.57 -1.81
CA VAL A 46 -38.09 14.51 -3.20
C VAL A 46 -39.25 14.62 -4.18
N LEU A 47 -40.39 13.97 -3.89
CA LEU A 47 -41.58 14.04 -4.73
C LEU A 47 -42.13 15.47 -4.85
N VAL A 48 -42.26 16.19 -3.73
CA VAL A 48 -42.71 17.60 -3.72
C VAL A 48 -41.77 18.47 -4.54
N LEU A 49 -40.45 18.31 -4.34
CA LEU A 49 -39.43 19.04 -5.09
C LEU A 49 -39.50 18.74 -6.60
N ALA A 50 -39.64 17.47 -6.97
CA ALA A 50 -39.69 17.04 -8.36
C ALA A 50 -40.91 17.60 -9.11
N VAL A 51 -42.09 17.58 -8.47
CA VAL A 51 -43.32 18.18 -9.02
C VAL A 51 -43.17 19.70 -9.16
N ALA A 52 -42.57 20.37 -8.18
CA ALA A 52 -42.29 21.80 -8.26
C ALA A 52 -41.33 22.14 -9.42
N LEU A 53 -40.23 21.39 -9.56
CA LEU A 53 -39.25 21.57 -10.64
C LEU A 53 -39.86 21.33 -12.01
N ALA A 54 -40.67 20.28 -12.17
CA ALA A 54 -41.39 19.99 -13.40
C ALA A 54 -42.34 21.14 -13.79
N GLY A 55 -42.85 21.87 -12.80
CA GLY A 55 -43.71 23.02 -13.05
C GLY A 55 -42.95 24.24 -13.55
N VAL A 56 -41.78 24.50 -12.97
CA VAL A 56 -40.91 25.62 -13.37
C VAL A 56 -40.24 25.38 -14.72
N SER A 57 -39.90 24.13 -15.06
CA SER A 57 -39.25 23.78 -16.35
C SER A 57 -40.17 23.86 -17.57
N GLY A 58 -41.40 24.37 -17.42
CA GLY A 58 -42.36 24.55 -18.51
C GLY A 58 -43.39 23.43 -18.63
N GLY A 59 -43.19 22.29 -17.96
CA GLY A 59 -44.08 21.13 -18.01
C GLY A 59 -45.44 21.36 -17.35
N LEU A 60 -45.48 21.99 -16.18
CA LEU A 60 -46.75 22.43 -15.54
C LEU A 60 -47.09 23.91 -15.74
N LEU A 61 -46.25 24.75 -16.35
CA LEU A 61 -46.65 26.11 -16.76
C LEU A 61 -47.75 26.09 -17.83
N ALA A 62 -47.83 24.99 -18.61
CA ALA A 62 -48.98 24.69 -19.46
C ALA A 62 -50.33 24.64 -18.68
N LEU A 63 -50.31 24.45 -17.35
CA LEU A 63 -51.49 24.44 -16.48
C LEU A 63 -52.01 25.81 -16.07
N ALA A 64 -51.17 26.84 -16.18
CA ALA A 64 -51.60 28.22 -15.92
C ALA A 64 -52.45 28.78 -17.08
N ASN A 65 -52.56 28.05 -18.19
CA ASN A 65 -53.38 28.42 -19.34
C ASN A 65 -54.78 27.77 -19.21
N PRO A 66 -55.88 28.56 -19.05
CA PRO A 66 -57.24 28.05 -18.90
C PRO A 66 -57.68 27.12 -20.04
N ALA A 67 -57.11 27.33 -21.24
CA ALA A 67 -57.35 26.51 -22.43
C ALA A 67 -56.87 25.05 -22.31
N VAL A 68 -56.02 24.73 -21.33
CA VAL A 68 -55.43 23.39 -21.13
C VAL A 68 -56.07 22.66 -19.93
N THR A 69 -56.58 23.40 -18.94
CA THR A 69 -57.14 22.87 -17.69
C THR A 69 -58.67 22.68 -17.70
N GLU A 70 -59.39 23.24 -18.67
CA GLU A 70 -60.82 22.99 -18.87
C GLU A 70 -61.08 21.59 -19.49
N SER A 71 -61.14 20.55 -18.64
CA SER A 71 -61.75 19.21 -18.85
C SER A 71 -61.29 18.30 -20.01
N ALA A 72 -60.61 18.78 -21.07
CA ALA A 72 -60.35 18.00 -22.28
C ALA A 72 -59.02 17.22 -22.30
N ASN A 73 -58.09 17.46 -21.36
CA ASN A 73 -56.77 16.81 -21.33
C ASN A 73 -56.41 16.20 -19.95
N ALA A 74 -57.38 16.02 -19.06
CA ALA A 74 -57.14 15.54 -17.69
C ALA A 74 -56.36 14.20 -17.64
N PRO A 75 -56.63 13.19 -18.49
CA PRO A 75 -55.90 11.92 -18.46
C PRO A 75 -54.41 12.09 -18.81
N THR A 76 -54.10 12.83 -19.88
CA THR A 76 -52.72 13.20 -20.28
C THR A 76 -51.94 13.78 -19.10
N LEU A 77 -52.58 14.68 -18.37
CA LEU A 77 -51.96 15.46 -17.30
C LEU A 77 -51.67 14.62 -16.07
N VAL A 78 -52.65 13.83 -15.63
CA VAL A 78 -52.49 12.91 -14.52
C VAL A 78 -51.42 11.88 -14.84
N THR A 79 -51.42 11.32 -16.06
CA THR A 79 -50.40 10.38 -16.49
C THR A 79 -49.01 11.02 -16.52
N GLY A 80 -48.88 12.25 -17.03
CA GLY A 80 -47.60 12.96 -17.06
C GLY A 80 -47.02 13.20 -15.65
N ILE A 81 -47.85 13.65 -14.71
CA ILE A 81 -47.44 13.86 -13.31
C ILE A 81 -47.00 12.55 -12.66
N LEU A 82 -47.75 11.46 -12.86
CA LEU A 82 -47.40 10.14 -12.35
C LEU A 82 -46.07 9.64 -12.91
N VAL A 83 -45.82 9.87 -14.21
CA VAL A 83 -44.56 9.50 -14.85
C VAL A 83 -43.39 10.31 -14.30
N VAL A 84 -43.52 11.63 -14.15
CA VAL A 84 -42.49 12.49 -13.53
C VAL A 84 -42.18 12.05 -12.10
N ALA A 85 -43.22 11.76 -11.32
CA ALA A 85 -43.09 11.27 -9.95
C ALA A 85 -42.35 9.93 -9.89
N ALA A 86 -42.75 8.97 -10.72
CA ALA A 86 -42.12 7.66 -10.80
C ALA A 86 -40.65 7.76 -11.25
N LEU A 87 -40.36 8.55 -12.29
CA LEU A 87 -38.99 8.76 -12.78
C LEU A 87 -38.10 9.34 -11.67
N SER A 88 -38.60 10.35 -10.95
CA SER A 88 -37.85 11.06 -9.92
C SER A 88 -37.59 10.20 -8.69
N LEU A 89 -38.58 9.41 -8.25
CA LEU A 89 -38.42 8.46 -7.14
C LEU A 89 -37.45 7.33 -7.50
N TYR A 90 -37.53 6.80 -8.73
CA TYR A 90 -36.60 5.79 -9.22
C TYR A 90 -35.17 6.32 -9.27
N ALA A 91 -34.99 7.52 -9.84
CA ALA A 91 -33.69 8.17 -9.95
C ALA A 91 -33.11 8.49 -8.55
N HIS A 92 -33.94 8.94 -7.61
CA HIS A 92 -33.53 9.12 -6.22
C HIS A 92 -33.02 7.82 -5.58
N ALA A 93 -33.78 6.72 -5.70
CA ALA A 93 -33.37 5.42 -5.15
C ALA A 93 -32.07 4.91 -5.78
N LYS A 94 -31.85 5.15 -7.08
CA LYS A 94 -30.57 4.84 -7.74
C LYS A 94 -29.43 5.72 -7.27
N GLY A 95 -29.69 7.01 -7.02
CA GLY A 95 -28.72 7.93 -6.43
C GLY A 95 -28.30 7.45 -5.04
N ASP A 96 -29.26 7.09 -4.20
CA ASP A 96 -29.03 6.57 -2.84
C ASP A 96 -28.16 5.29 -2.86
N GLN A 97 -28.50 4.31 -3.72
CA GLN A 97 -27.70 3.09 -3.91
C GLN A 97 -26.26 3.39 -4.37
N MET A 98 -26.09 4.36 -5.27
CA MET A 98 -24.75 4.78 -5.71
C MET A 98 -23.99 5.50 -4.60
N GLY A 99 -24.68 6.31 -3.77
CA GLY A 99 -24.07 6.98 -2.63
C GLY A 99 -23.52 6.02 -1.56
N GLU A 100 -24.10 4.82 -1.44
CA GLU A 100 -23.59 3.75 -0.56
C GLU A 100 -22.38 3.02 -1.13
N THR A 101 -22.35 2.80 -2.45
CA THR A 101 -21.38 1.92 -3.12
C THR A 101 -20.16 2.64 -3.66
N VAL A 102 -20.24 3.96 -3.90
CA VAL A 102 -19.12 4.74 -4.44
C VAL A 102 -18.06 4.99 -3.36
N PRO A 103 -16.79 4.62 -3.58
CA PRO A 103 -15.73 4.80 -2.60
C PRO A 103 -15.48 6.30 -2.33
N LYS A 104 -15.40 6.67 -1.05
CA LYS A 104 -15.23 8.07 -0.59
C LYS A 104 -13.86 8.71 -0.88
N ARG A 105 -13.02 8.05 -1.68
CA ARG A 105 -11.59 8.38 -1.86
C ARG A 105 -11.18 8.53 -3.33
N LEU A 106 -12.09 8.93 -4.20
CA LEU A 106 -11.73 9.29 -5.57
C LEU A 106 -11.26 10.75 -5.59
N SER A 107 -9.95 10.93 -5.39
CA SER A 107 -9.27 12.21 -5.59
C SER A 107 -9.08 12.45 -7.08
N LEU A 108 -9.69 13.51 -7.62
CA LEU A 108 -9.54 13.96 -9.01
C LEU A 108 -8.11 14.43 -9.35
N SER A 109 -7.22 14.50 -8.35
CA SER A 109 -5.80 14.84 -8.51
C SER A 109 -5.04 13.79 -9.33
N THR A 110 -5.52 12.54 -9.34
CA THR A 110 -4.90 11.40 -10.03
C THR A 110 -4.97 11.45 -11.56
N LEU A 111 -5.71 12.40 -12.14
CA LEU A 111 -5.88 12.55 -13.60
C LEU A 111 -4.81 13.44 -14.25
N ARG A 112 -3.89 14.04 -13.47
CA ARG A 112 -2.82 14.93 -13.96
C ARG A 112 -1.48 14.60 -13.30
N GLU A 113 -0.98 13.37 -13.43
CA GLU A 113 0.31 12.99 -12.85
C GLU A 113 1.27 12.43 -13.92
N ARG A 114 2.52 12.90 -13.87
CA ARG A 114 3.59 12.63 -14.84
C ARG A 114 4.53 11.52 -14.35
N THR A 115 5.18 10.83 -15.27
CA THR A 115 6.29 9.90 -15.01
C THR A 115 7.64 10.61 -15.18
N LEU A 116 8.72 10.04 -14.64
CA LEU A 116 10.08 10.54 -14.85
C LEU A 116 10.48 10.55 -16.33
N SER A 117 11.42 11.43 -16.69
CA SER A 117 11.99 11.44 -18.04
C SER A 117 12.78 10.16 -18.32
N ARG A 118 12.66 9.62 -19.54
CA ARG A 118 13.38 8.41 -19.98
C ARG A 118 14.91 8.55 -19.93
N ASP A 119 15.42 9.79 -19.85
CA ASP A 119 16.85 10.09 -19.78
C ASP A 119 17.48 9.79 -18.40
N VAL A 120 16.67 9.51 -17.37
CA VAL A 120 17.13 9.30 -15.98
C VAL A 120 17.06 7.83 -15.56
N VAL A 121 16.43 7.01 -16.38
CA VAL A 121 16.23 5.59 -16.11
C VAL A 121 17.49 4.84 -16.52
N GLU A 122 18.15 4.21 -15.55
CA GLU A 122 19.38 3.46 -15.76
C GLU A 122 19.03 1.97 -15.81
N LEU A 123 19.19 1.34 -16.97
CA LEU A 123 18.89 -0.08 -17.13
C LEU A 123 20.03 -0.91 -16.52
N ILE A 124 19.79 -1.49 -15.35
CA ILE A 124 20.73 -2.37 -14.66
C ILE A 124 20.05 -3.74 -14.46
N GLY A 125 20.58 -4.79 -15.07
CA GLY A 125 20.13 -6.18 -14.82
C GLY A 125 18.72 -6.53 -15.34
N GLY A 126 18.15 -5.77 -16.28
CA GLY A 126 16.83 -6.06 -16.86
C GLY A 126 15.63 -5.63 -16.01
N LEU A 127 15.87 -5.03 -14.84
CA LEU A 127 14.89 -4.29 -14.08
C LEU A 127 15.12 -2.79 -14.28
N ASP A 128 14.05 -2.08 -14.61
CA ASP A 128 14.09 -0.63 -14.83
C ASP A 128 14.20 0.04 -13.45
N GLU A 129 15.36 0.62 -13.11
CA GLU A 129 15.60 1.28 -11.82
C GLU A 129 15.99 2.75 -12.02
N VAL A 130 15.59 3.61 -11.07
CA VAL A 130 15.95 5.03 -11.03
C VAL A 130 16.71 5.32 -9.76
N ARG A 131 17.85 5.99 -9.95
CA ARG A 131 18.64 6.57 -8.87
C ARG A 131 18.13 7.97 -8.54
N ILE A 132 17.62 8.14 -7.33
CA ILE A 132 17.15 9.43 -6.82
C ILE A 132 18.27 10.02 -5.94
N ARG A 133 18.65 11.27 -6.23
CA ARG A 133 19.66 12.00 -5.43
C ARG A 133 18.99 13.13 -4.67
N VAL A 134 19.28 13.23 -3.37
CA VAL A 134 18.88 14.40 -2.58
C VAL A 134 19.76 15.57 -2.99
N THR A 135 19.15 16.64 -3.49
CA THR A 135 19.84 17.84 -3.94
C THR A 135 19.54 19.01 -3.00
N GLY A 136 20.59 19.71 -2.57
CA GLY A 136 20.48 20.78 -1.58
C GLY A 136 20.58 20.26 -0.15
N ASP A 137 20.24 21.12 0.81
CA ASP A 137 20.21 20.76 2.23
C ASP A 137 18.81 20.26 2.62
N VAL A 138 18.75 19.23 3.47
CA VAL A 138 17.50 18.73 4.05
C VAL A 138 16.94 19.80 4.98
N ALA A 139 15.74 20.28 4.66
CA ALA A 139 15.09 21.36 5.39
C ALA A 139 14.38 20.85 6.65
N ASP A 140 14.28 21.72 7.65
CA ASP A 140 13.57 21.43 8.89
C ASP A 140 12.06 21.53 8.66
N MET A 141 11.30 20.57 9.21
CA MET A 141 9.85 20.58 9.14
C MET A 141 9.24 21.61 10.11
N GLU A 142 8.32 22.42 9.58
CA GLU A 142 7.62 23.44 10.37
C GLU A 142 6.82 22.78 11.52
N GLY A 143 6.95 23.35 12.72
CA GLY A 143 6.33 22.81 13.94
C GLY A 143 7.16 21.76 14.68
N PHE A 144 8.36 21.42 14.21
CA PHE A 144 9.29 20.50 14.86
C PHE A 144 10.63 21.17 15.24
N PRO A 145 11.41 20.59 16.18
CA PRO A 145 12.79 21.01 16.42
C PRO A 145 13.67 20.85 15.18
N PRO A 146 14.77 21.60 15.05
CA PRO A 146 15.68 21.49 13.92
C PRO A 146 16.37 20.11 13.87
N LEU A 147 16.66 19.63 12.67
CA LEU A 147 17.40 18.37 12.46
C LEU A 147 18.86 18.51 12.91
N PRO A 148 19.41 17.48 13.61
CA PRO A 148 20.84 17.39 13.88
C PRO A 148 21.67 17.44 12.58
N ALA A 149 22.82 18.11 12.62
CA ALA A 149 23.68 18.29 11.45
C ALA A 149 24.18 16.95 10.88
N ASP A 150 24.49 15.99 11.76
CA ASP A 150 24.99 14.67 11.37
C ASP A 150 23.90 13.88 10.61
N LEU A 151 22.66 13.89 11.12
CA LEU A 151 21.52 13.23 10.46
C LEU A 151 21.19 13.89 9.11
N ARG A 152 21.33 15.22 9.01
CA ARG A 152 21.16 15.95 7.75
C ARG A 152 22.19 15.52 6.70
N ALA A 153 23.44 15.29 7.09
CA ALA A 153 24.47 14.78 6.20
C ALA A 153 24.20 13.34 5.78
N GLU A 154 23.80 12.48 6.72
CA GLU A 154 23.49 11.07 6.46
C GLU A 154 22.37 10.87 5.43
N ILE A 155 21.26 11.63 5.56
CA ILE A 155 20.15 11.61 4.58
C ILE A 155 20.58 12.11 3.20
N ARG A 156 21.53 13.04 3.15
CA ARG A 156 21.99 13.65 1.90
C ARG A 156 22.97 12.76 1.14
N ASP A 157 23.88 12.11 1.84
CA ASP A 157 24.98 11.36 1.26
C ASP A 157 24.60 9.91 0.91
N ALA A 158 23.47 9.43 1.40
CA ALA A 158 22.93 8.12 1.07
C ALA A 158 22.43 8.02 -0.37
N GLU A 159 22.65 6.86 -0.99
CA GLU A 159 22.21 6.56 -2.35
C GLU A 159 20.88 5.82 -2.35
N TYR A 160 19.89 6.36 -3.07
CA TYR A 160 18.54 5.82 -3.09
C TYR A 160 18.14 5.33 -4.48
N THR A 161 17.84 4.04 -4.57
CA THR A 161 17.38 3.39 -5.81
C THR A 161 15.95 2.89 -5.65
N PHE A 162 15.13 3.12 -6.67
CA PHE A 162 13.73 2.71 -6.72
C PHE A 162 13.36 2.14 -8.10
N PRO A 163 12.32 1.30 -8.21
CA PRO A 163 11.80 0.85 -9.50
C PRO A 163 11.32 2.03 -10.36
N ALA A 164 11.71 2.03 -11.64
CA ALA A 164 11.44 3.10 -12.61
C ALA A 164 10.01 3.06 -13.18
N ASP A 165 9.29 1.96 -13.01
CA ASP A 165 7.90 1.76 -13.46
C ASP A 165 6.89 2.59 -12.64
N LEU A 166 7.38 3.34 -11.65
CA LEU A 166 6.59 4.11 -10.72
C LEU A 166 6.38 5.56 -11.17
N ARG A 167 5.19 6.09 -10.88
CA ARG A 167 4.88 7.51 -11.04
C ARG A 167 5.63 8.33 -10.00
N ILE A 168 5.90 9.60 -10.30
CA ILE A 168 6.64 10.51 -9.39
C ILE A 168 5.99 10.56 -8.00
N SER A 169 4.67 10.66 -7.92
CA SER A 169 3.92 10.66 -6.65
C SER A 169 4.10 9.37 -5.84
N ALA A 170 4.18 8.22 -6.53
CA ALA A 170 4.44 6.92 -5.90
C ALA A 170 5.89 6.80 -5.44
N LEU A 171 6.85 7.35 -6.20
CA LEU A 171 8.25 7.45 -5.81
C LEU A 171 8.43 8.36 -4.60
N GLU A 172 7.82 9.54 -4.59
CA GLU A 172 7.82 10.47 -3.45
C GLU A 172 7.28 9.80 -2.19
N THR A 173 6.15 9.10 -2.29
CA THR A 173 5.56 8.36 -1.17
C THR A 173 6.48 7.26 -0.68
N ARG A 174 7.02 6.42 -1.58
CA ARG A 174 7.93 5.33 -1.17
C ARG A 174 9.23 5.85 -0.60
N PHE A 175 9.75 6.96 -1.13
CA PHE A 175 10.95 7.57 -0.63
C PHE A 175 10.73 8.17 0.76
N ALA A 176 9.62 8.89 0.96
CA ALA A 176 9.20 9.36 2.28
C ALA A 176 9.12 8.21 3.30
N GLU A 177 8.44 7.11 2.97
CA GLU A 177 8.32 6.00 3.93
C GLU A 177 9.62 5.24 4.17
N ARG A 178 10.50 5.17 3.17
CA ARG A 178 11.85 4.65 3.35
C ARG A 178 12.63 5.52 4.33
N LEU A 179 12.70 6.84 4.10
CA LEU A 179 13.40 7.78 4.99
C LEU A 179 12.84 7.74 6.42
N ARG A 180 11.51 7.68 6.55
CA ARG A 180 10.84 7.56 7.84
C ARG A 180 11.24 6.31 8.60
N THR A 181 11.37 5.19 7.89
CA THR A 181 11.71 3.89 8.51
C THR A 181 13.19 3.79 8.82
N GLU A 182 14.04 4.21 7.87
CA GLU A 182 15.50 4.12 7.94
C GLU A 182 16.08 5.03 9.02
N PHE A 183 15.57 6.26 9.11
CA PHE A 183 16.05 7.28 10.05
C PHE A 183 15.08 7.57 11.20
N ASP A 184 13.98 6.81 11.30
CA ASP A 184 12.98 6.92 12.39
C ASP A 184 12.39 8.34 12.52
N LEU A 185 12.34 9.06 11.40
CA LEU A 185 11.90 10.46 11.33
C LEU A 185 10.46 10.58 11.86
N GLY A 186 10.20 11.65 12.60
CA GLY A 186 8.85 11.87 13.13
C GLY A 186 7.83 12.01 12.00
N ASP A 187 8.22 12.78 11.00
CA ASP A 187 7.48 13.02 9.77
C ASP A 187 8.46 13.46 8.66
N VAL A 188 8.10 13.27 7.41
CA VAL A 188 8.97 13.60 6.27
C VAL A 188 8.13 13.86 5.03
N ALA A 189 8.49 14.91 4.30
CA ALA A 189 7.93 15.24 3.00
C ALA A 189 9.05 15.23 1.96
N VAL A 190 8.79 14.57 0.84
CA VAL A 190 9.73 14.44 -0.28
C VAL A 190 9.06 14.98 -1.53
N SER A 191 9.77 15.81 -2.29
CA SER A 191 9.38 16.18 -3.64
C SER A 191 10.48 15.79 -4.62
N ILE A 192 10.11 15.20 -5.75
CA ILE A 192 11.03 14.71 -6.77
C ILE A 192 10.72 15.41 -8.09
N ASP A 193 11.74 15.95 -8.74
CA ASP A 193 11.60 16.57 -10.06
C ASP A 193 11.64 15.53 -11.21
N GLU A 194 11.39 15.98 -12.44
CA GLU A 194 11.41 15.11 -13.64
C GLU A 194 12.81 14.54 -13.95
N ARG A 195 13.86 15.00 -13.24
CA ARG A 195 15.26 14.60 -13.39
C ARG A 195 15.73 13.64 -12.29
N GLY A 196 14.85 13.22 -11.37
CA GLY A 196 15.22 12.36 -10.24
C GLY A 196 15.98 13.09 -9.12
N GLN A 197 15.93 14.42 -9.09
CA GLN A 197 16.46 15.23 -8.00
C GLN A 197 15.38 15.41 -6.93
N ALA A 198 15.71 15.08 -5.69
CA ALA A 198 14.79 15.14 -4.57
C ALA A 198 15.12 16.30 -3.63
N SER A 199 14.10 17.02 -3.19
CA SER A 199 14.15 17.90 -2.03
C SER A 199 13.43 17.24 -0.87
N VAL A 200 14.06 17.24 0.32
CA VAL A 200 13.55 16.58 1.52
C VAL A 200 13.32 17.62 2.62
N VAL A 201 12.14 17.56 3.24
CA VAL A 201 11.81 18.27 4.48
C VAL A 201 11.55 17.21 5.54
N ALA A 202 12.29 17.22 6.64
CA ALA A 202 12.18 16.18 7.65
C ALA A 202 12.00 16.75 9.06
N ALA A 203 11.26 16.01 9.88
CA ALA A 203 11.22 16.21 11.32
C ALA A 203 12.23 15.25 11.97
N PRO A 204 12.97 15.69 13.01
CA PRO A 204 13.85 14.80 13.74
C PRO A 204 13.06 13.61 14.32
N PRO A 205 13.72 12.47 14.56
CA PRO A 205 13.09 11.33 15.19
C PRO A 205 12.43 11.76 16.50
N PHE A 206 11.17 11.34 16.72
CA PHE A 206 10.51 11.60 17.98
C PHE A 206 11.34 10.98 19.09
N SER A 207 11.89 11.81 19.98
CA SER A 207 12.62 11.41 21.17
C SER A 207 11.70 10.82 22.25
N GLY A 208 10.74 9.98 21.85
CA GLY A 208 9.75 9.36 22.71
C GLY A 208 10.02 7.87 22.85
N LEU A 209 10.81 7.48 23.86
CA LEU A 209 10.83 6.10 24.37
C LEU A 209 9.40 5.62 24.73
N SER A 210 8.48 6.56 24.99
CA SER A 210 7.09 6.33 25.37
C SER A 210 6.24 5.52 24.38
N LYS A 211 6.56 5.52 23.07
CA LYS A 211 5.88 4.62 22.11
C LYS A 211 6.45 3.20 22.09
N ARG A 212 7.67 3.02 22.60
CA ARG A 212 8.47 1.78 22.49
C ARG A 212 8.54 0.99 23.80
N VAL A 213 8.03 1.56 24.89
CA VAL A 213 7.96 0.92 26.20
C VAL A 213 6.50 0.59 26.48
N SER A 214 6.19 -0.68 26.72
CA SER A 214 4.83 -1.13 26.96
C SER A 214 4.31 -0.63 28.31
N MET A 215 2.99 -0.64 28.49
CA MET A 215 2.40 -0.32 29.80
C MET A 215 2.89 -1.31 30.86
N GLY A 216 3.45 -0.79 31.96
CA GLY A 216 3.99 -1.62 33.06
C GLY A 216 5.49 -1.94 32.94
N GLU A 217 6.13 -1.52 31.84
CA GLU A 217 7.57 -1.59 31.65
C GLU A 217 8.25 -0.24 31.94
N ARG A 218 9.57 -0.27 32.14
CA ARG A 218 10.43 0.90 32.23
C ARG A 218 11.63 0.71 31.32
N ALA A 219 11.99 1.75 30.58
CA ALA A 219 13.25 1.80 29.86
C ALA A 219 14.39 2.13 30.83
N VAL A 220 15.41 1.28 30.85
CA VAL A 220 16.62 1.47 31.64
C VAL A 220 17.81 1.44 30.68
N SER A 221 18.64 2.48 30.76
CA SER A 221 19.87 2.58 29.97
C SER A 221 21.07 2.19 30.82
N VAL A 222 21.84 1.20 30.35
CA VAL A 222 23.06 0.71 31.00
C VAL A 222 24.25 0.84 30.06
N GLU A 223 25.42 1.13 30.62
CA GLU A 223 26.70 1.03 29.91
C GLU A 223 27.18 -0.41 30.01
N THR A 224 27.43 -1.05 28.87
CA THR A 224 27.73 -2.48 28.81
C THR A 224 28.50 -2.83 27.54
N LEU A 225 28.93 -4.09 27.44
CA LEU A 225 29.37 -4.68 26.19
C LEU A 225 28.14 -5.07 25.37
N VAL A 226 27.91 -4.32 24.30
CA VAL A 226 26.84 -4.56 23.35
C VAL A 226 27.33 -5.62 22.34
N PRO A 227 26.57 -6.71 22.12
CA PRO A 227 26.89 -7.72 21.10
C PRO A 227 26.81 -7.15 19.68
N THR A 228 27.43 -7.81 18.71
CA THR A 228 27.26 -7.47 17.28
C THR A 228 25.87 -7.88 16.81
N GLY A 229 25.28 -7.10 15.90
CA GLY A 229 24.02 -7.48 15.26
C GLY A 229 22.78 -7.28 16.11
N LEU A 230 22.91 -6.66 17.29
CA LEU A 230 21.78 -6.34 18.16
C LEU A 230 20.94 -5.25 17.49
N ALA A 231 19.66 -5.54 17.33
CA ALA A 231 18.67 -4.66 16.74
C ALA A 231 17.65 -4.21 17.78
N ARG A 232 16.92 -3.15 17.44
CA ARG A 232 15.75 -2.74 18.22
C ARG A 232 14.67 -3.83 18.15
N GLY A 233 14.01 -4.09 19.26
CA GLY A 233 12.99 -5.14 19.38
C GLY A 233 13.55 -6.52 19.72
N ASP A 234 14.88 -6.70 19.73
CA ASP A 234 15.48 -7.96 20.16
C ASP A 234 15.17 -8.22 21.63
N GLU A 235 14.89 -9.48 21.96
CA GLU A 235 14.79 -9.94 23.35
C GLU A 235 16.17 -10.35 23.83
N VAL A 236 16.60 -9.77 24.95
CA VAL A 236 17.91 -10.04 25.56
C VAL A 236 17.76 -10.48 26.99
N ARG A 237 18.67 -11.36 27.42
CA ARG A 237 18.86 -11.69 28.82
C ARG A 237 19.96 -10.80 29.40
N LEU A 238 19.64 -10.13 30.49
CA LEU A 238 20.56 -9.29 31.25
C LEU A 238 21.00 -10.08 32.47
N VAL A 239 22.30 -10.26 32.63
CA VAL A 239 22.89 -10.92 33.79
C VAL A 239 23.54 -9.86 34.66
N THR A 240 23.05 -9.73 35.89
CA THR A 240 23.54 -8.82 36.93
C THR A 240 24.09 -9.66 38.09
N ASP A 241 24.65 -9.01 39.11
CA ASP A 241 25.02 -9.68 40.36
C ASP A 241 23.80 -10.18 41.16
N GLY A 242 22.65 -9.53 40.97
CA GLY A 242 21.38 -9.85 41.64
C GLY A 242 20.60 -10.99 40.99
N GLY A 243 20.84 -11.27 39.71
CA GLY A 243 20.10 -12.30 39.01
C GLY A 243 20.14 -12.21 37.48
N ARG A 244 19.11 -12.77 36.87
CA ARG A 244 18.92 -12.80 35.41
C ARG A 244 17.57 -12.22 35.08
N LEU A 245 17.57 -11.20 34.25
CA LEU A 245 16.40 -10.46 33.82
C LEU A 245 16.20 -10.64 32.31
N VAL A 246 14.97 -10.50 31.83
CA VAL A 246 14.65 -10.48 30.41
C VAL A 246 14.14 -9.09 30.06
N GLY A 247 14.61 -8.53 28.96
CA GLY A 247 14.18 -7.23 28.49
C GLY A 247 14.18 -7.14 26.97
N THR A 248 13.45 -6.16 26.46
CA THR A 248 13.36 -5.87 25.02
C THR A 248 14.25 -4.68 24.69
N VAL A 249 15.08 -4.78 23.66
CA VAL A 249 15.97 -3.69 23.24
C VAL A 249 15.16 -2.53 22.66
N VAL A 250 15.26 -1.36 23.30
CA VAL A 250 14.63 -0.12 22.83
C VAL A 250 15.58 0.67 21.94
N SER A 251 16.85 0.74 22.34
CA SER A 251 17.93 1.35 21.57
C SER A 251 19.26 0.72 21.97
N ALA A 252 20.17 0.54 21.02
CA ALA A 252 21.52 0.09 21.29
C ALA A 252 22.50 0.92 20.47
N GLN A 253 23.60 1.33 21.09
CA GLN A 253 24.65 2.09 20.45
C GLN A 253 25.99 1.50 20.85
N SER A 254 26.86 1.25 19.87
CA SER A 254 28.27 0.91 20.09
C SER A 254 29.10 2.19 20.04
N ASP A 255 30.10 2.31 20.92
CA ASP A 255 31.02 3.46 20.90
C ASP A 255 31.93 3.36 19.68
N GLU A 256 31.92 4.36 18.80
CA GLU A 256 32.70 4.35 17.55
C GLU A 256 34.22 4.58 17.70
N ASN A 257 34.79 4.48 18.91
CA ASN A 257 36.19 4.90 19.17
C ASN A 257 37.11 3.81 19.78
N ALA A 258 37.12 2.59 19.24
CA ALA A 258 38.13 1.60 19.63
C ALA A 258 38.76 0.75 18.50
N SER A 259 38.34 0.91 17.24
CA SER A 259 39.06 0.28 16.14
C SER A 259 38.84 1.02 14.83
N GLY A 260 39.70 2.01 14.57
CA GLY A 260 39.96 2.54 13.24
C GLY A 260 40.51 1.43 12.34
N ARG A 261 39.61 0.67 11.75
CA ARG A 261 39.83 0.06 10.44
C ARG A 261 38.88 0.73 9.49
N GLU A 262 39.45 1.66 8.73
CA GLU A 262 38.96 2.03 7.42
C GLU A 262 38.35 0.78 6.76
N GLN A 263 37.05 0.81 6.56
CA GLN A 263 36.40 -0.09 5.63
C GLN A 263 37.10 0.18 4.29
N PRO A 264 37.76 -0.80 3.65
CA PRO A 264 38.48 -0.50 2.43
C PRO A 264 37.46 0.02 1.42
N ALA A 265 37.60 1.29 1.04
CA ALA A 265 37.07 1.80 -0.20
C ALA A 265 37.48 0.79 -1.27
N ALA A 266 36.49 0.13 -1.89
CA ALA A 266 36.74 -0.82 -2.95
C ALA A 266 37.52 -0.08 -4.05
N SER A 267 38.83 -0.30 -4.05
CA SER A 267 39.75 0.30 -4.99
C SER A 267 39.35 -0.12 -6.40
N THR A 268 39.07 0.87 -7.23
CA THR A 268 39.16 0.77 -8.69
C THR A 268 40.47 0.07 -9.07
N ARG A 269 40.37 -1.13 -9.64
CA ARG A 269 41.44 -1.73 -10.42
C ARG A 269 40.92 -2.02 -11.81
N ASP A 270 41.47 -1.28 -12.76
CA ASP A 270 41.39 -1.57 -14.18
C ASP A 270 42.14 -2.88 -14.53
N ALA A 271 41.52 -3.61 -15.46
CA ALA A 271 42.06 -4.48 -16.50
C ALA A 271 42.53 -5.92 -16.20
N ALA A 272 41.84 -6.83 -16.93
CA ALA A 272 42.33 -8.00 -17.68
C ALA A 272 42.24 -9.41 -17.05
N ASN A 273 41.09 -10.09 -17.21
CA ASN A 273 40.86 -11.23 -18.15
C ASN A 273 39.52 -11.92 -17.83
N PRO A 274 38.77 -12.43 -18.82
CA PRO A 274 37.46 -13.04 -18.61
C PRO A 274 37.61 -14.53 -18.29
N THR A 275 37.02 -14.97 -17.19
CA THR A 275 36.68 -16.39 -16.97
C THR A 275 35.25 -16.44 -16.48
N GLU A 276 34.48 -17.25 -17.21
CA GLU A 276 33.06 -17.55 -17.07
C GLU A 276 32.74 -18.05 -15.66
N ASP A 277 31.86 -17.33 -14.96
CA ASP A 277 30.85 -17.80 -14.00
C ASP A 277 30.22 -16.55 -13.35
N ASP A 278 29.30 -15.91 -14.08
CA ASP A 278 28.49 -14.80 -13.57
C ASP A 278 27.43 -15.34 -12.60
N GLU A 279 27.81 -15.55 -11.33
CA GLU A 279 26.83 -15.51 -10.24
C GLU A 279 26.42 -14.04 -10.04
N GLU A 280 25.21 -13.70 -10.49
CA GLU A 280 24.60 -12.38 -10.26
C GLU A 280 24.73 -11.97 -8.78
N PRO A 281 25.17 -10.73 -8.49
CA PRO A 281 25.24 -10.25 -7.11
C PRO A 281 23.81 -10.14 -6.56
N VAL A 282 23.43 -11.13 -5.77
CA VAL A 282 22.21 -11.11 -4.95
C VAL A 282 22.12 -9.79 -4.19
N SER A 283 21.08 -9.00 -4.49
CA SER A 283 20.77 -7.74 -3.81
C SER A 283 20.87 -7.94 -2.30
N SER A 284 21.83 -7.27 -1.66
CA SER A 284 21.97 -7.34 -0.20
C SER A 284 20.70 -6.76 0.44
N PRO A 285 19.96 -7.53 1.26
CA PRO A 285 18.77 -7.02 1.90
C PRO A 285 19.13 -5.82 2.78
N VAL A 286 18.34 -4.76 2.69
CA VAL A 286 18.40 -3.59 3.58
C VAL A 286 18.25 -4.10 5.01
N ARG A 287 19.35 -4.12 5.78
CA ARG A 287 19.32 -4.52 7.19
C ARG A 287 18.98 -3.29 8.01
N ALA A 288 18.04 -3.45 8.95
CA ALA A 288 17.85 -2.45 10.00
C ALA A 288 19.22 -2.18 10.68
N PRO A 289 19.49 -0.94 11.12
CA PRO A 289 20.75 -0.60 11.77
C PRO A 289 20.95 -1.54 12.97
N THR A 290 22.10 -2.21 13.00
CA THR A 290 22.50 -3.12 14.08
C THR A 290 23.83 -2.67 14.67
N THR A 291 24.07 -3.06 15.91
CA THR A 291 25.30 -2.73 16.63
C THR A 291 26.53 -3.42 16.02
N THR A 292 27.66 -2.73 16.01
CA THR A 292 28.95 -3.25 15.51
C THR A 292 29.74 -4.02 16.58
N GLY A 293 29.19 -4.08 17.80
CA GLY A 293 29.77 -4.79 18.94
C GLY A 293 30.75 -3.94 19.75
N GLY A 294 31.02 -4.34 20.99
CA GLY A 294 31.98 -3.66 21.88
C GLY A 294 31.32 -2.84 22.98
N ARG A 295 32.06 -1.93 23.60
CA ARG A 295 31.49 -1.04 24.62
C ARG A 295 30.46 -0.11 24.00
N GLY A 296 29.42 0.19 24.76
CA GLY A 296 28.42 1.14 24.34
C GLY A 296 27.28 1.23 25.35
N ARG A 297 26.18 1.80 24.89
CA ARG A 297 24.98 2.02 25.70
C ARG A 297 23.84 1.16 25.17
N LEU A 298 23.23 0.41 26.07
CA LEU A 298 22.04 -0.38 25.79
C LEU A 298 20.86 0.15 26.60
N THR A 299 19.76 0.48 25.94
CA THR A 299 18.47 0.78 26.58
C THR A 299 17.52 -0.38 26.37
N VAL A 300 17.02 -0.92 27.47
CA VAL A 300 16.12 -2.09 27.50
C VAL A 300 14.84 -1.74 28.24
N ALA A 301 13.71 -2.16 27.69
CA ALA A 301 12.43 -2.17 28.37
C ALA A 301 12.36 -3.43 29.24
N VAL A 302 12.17 -3.23 30.55
CA VAL A 302 12.02 -4.29 31.54
C VAL A 302 10.76 -4.06 32.37
N PRO A 303 10.13 -5.09 32.95
CA PRO A 303 9.02 -4.91 33.88
C PRO A 303 9.39 -3.96 35.02
N HIS A 304 8.45 -3.14 35.50
CA HIS A 304 8.74 -2.14 36.54
C HIS A 304 9.45 -2.71 37.79
N ARG A 305 9.10 -3.94 38.21
CA ARG A 305 9.70 -4.63 39.35
C ARG A 305 11.20 -4.94 39.19
N ASP A 306 11.66 -5.09 37.94
CA ASP A 306 13.01 -5.53 37.60
C ASP A 306 13.92 -4.32 37.28
N ALA A 307 13.32 -3.14 37.06
CA ALA A 307 14.05 -1.91 36.76
C ALA A 307 14.98 -1.46 37.90
N GLY A 308 14.60 -1.71 39.16
CA GLY A 308 15.44 -1.34 40.32
C GLY A 308 16.76 -2.12 40.34
N GLU A 309 16.68 -3.44 40.17
CA GLU A 309 17.86 -4.32 40.12
C GLU A 309 18.83 -3.90 39.00
N LEU A 310 18.29 -3.53 37.83
CA LEU A 310 19.11 -3.13 36.69
C LEU A 310 19.76 -1.74 36.86
N VAL A 311 19.13 -0.84 37.61
CA VAL A 311 19.68 0.50 37.92
C VAL A 311 20.73 0.43 39.03
N GLU A 312 20.58 -0.51 39.97
CA GLU A 312 21.54 -0.72 41.08
C GLU A 312 22.73 -1.61 40.69
N ALA A 313 22.68 -2.28 39.54
CA ALA A 313 23.75 -3.16 39.07
C ALA A 313 25.00 -2.35 38.65
N ASP A 314 26.15 -2.69 39.22
CA ASP A 314 27.46 -2.10 38.86
C ASP A 314 27.93 -2.56 37.47
N ALA A 315 27.58 -3.79 37.08
CA ALA A 315 27.90 -4.36 35.78
C ALA A 315 26.73 -5.20 35.26
N VAL A 316 26.45 -5.08 33.96
CA VAL A 316 25.40 -5.84 33.29
C VAL A 316 26.02 -6.56 32.11
N GLN A 317 25.91 -7.89 32.07
CA GLN A 317 26.26 -8.68 30.89
C GLN A 317 25.02 -8.92 30.04
N VAL A 318 25.11 -8.60 28.76
CA VAL A 318 24.01 -8.80 27.79
C VAL A 318 24.24 -10.11 27.04
N VAL A 319 23.24 -10.98 27.07
CA VAL A 319 23.22 -12.25 26.35
C VAL A 319 22.06 -12.23 25.36
N VAL A 320 22.36 -12.29 24.07
CA VAL A 320 21.35 -12.47 23.02
C VAL A 320 21.09 -13.96 22.89
N GLU A 321 19.85 -14.37 23.12
CA GLU A 321 19.47 -15.75 22.85
C GLU A 321 19.18 -15.95 21.36
N ALA A 322 19.43 -17.15 20.85
CA ALA A 322 19.02 -17.48 19.51
C ALA A 322 17.48 -17.44 19.45
N GLN A 323 16.89 -16.44 18.78
CA GLN A 323 15.43 -16.30 18.64
C GLN A 323 14.76 -17.36 17.75
N GLY A 324 15.45 -18.46 17.46
CA GLY A 324 15.08 -19.37 16.38
C GLY A 324 15.19 -18.69 15.02
N SER A 325 15.32 -19.48 13.96
CA SER A 325 14.94 -18.97 12.64
C SER A 325 13.45 -18.69 12.69
N ARG A 326 12.99 -17.51 12.21
CA ARG A 326 11.54 -17.26 12.05
C ARG A 326 10.91 -18.50 11.41
N LEU A 327 9.77 -18.94 11.91
CA LEU A 327 9.15 -20.23 11.55
C LEU A 327 9.05 -20.43 10.02
N GLU A 328 8.86 -19.33 9.29
CA GLU A 328 8.92 -19.27 7.82
C GLU A 328 10.26 -19.72 7.21
N TYR A 329 11.40 -19.30 7.75
CA TYR A 329 12.73 -19.71 7.29
C TYR A 329 13.07 -21.14 7.72
N GLU A 330 12.56 -21.58 8.87
CA GLU A 330 12.67 -22.99 9.28
C GLU A 330 11.89 -23.89 8.33
N LEU A 331 10.66 -23.52 7.98
CA LEU A 331 9.82 -24.24 7.02
C LEU A 331 10.50 -24.34 5.64
N VAL A 332 11.05 -23.24 5.13
CA VAL A 332 11.80 -23.24 3.87
C VAL A 332 13.04 -24.14 3.97
N SER A 333 13.75 -24.10 5.10
CA SER A 333 14.93 -24.95 5.32
C SER A 333 14.56 -26.43 5.42
N LEU A 334 13.45 -26.77 6.07
CA LEU A 334 12.90 -28.12 6.14
C LEU A 334 12.49 -28.64 4.76
N LEU A 335 11.81 -27.80 3.97
CA LEU A 335 11.42 -28.15 2.60
C LEU A 335 12.66 -28.40 1.73
N ARG A 336 13.66 -27.52 1.77
CA ARG A 336 14.93 -27.70 1.03
C ARG A 336 15.69 -28.94 1.47
N ARG A 337 15.77 -29.22 2.78
CA ARG A 337 16.39 -30.45 3.31
C ARG A 337 15.69 -31.72 2.82
N ASN A 338 14.38 -31.65 2.60
CA ASN A 338 13.58 -32.74 2.02
C ASN A 338 13.53 -32.69 0.47
N GLY A 339 14.46 -31.96 -0.17
CA GLY A 339 14.58 -31.89 -1.61
C GLY A 339 13.45 -31.13 -2.32
N LYS A 340 12.72 -30.26 -1.60
CA LYS A 340 11.70 -29.38 -2.17
C LYS A 340 12.26 -27.97 -2.34
N LEU A 341 12.06 -27.42 -3.54
CA LEU A 341 12.51 -26.09 -3.93
C LEU A 341 11.31 -25.21 -4.25
N PHE A 342 11.51 -23.91 -4.20
CA PHE A 342 10.54 -22.89 -4.62
C PHE A 342 11.08 -22.25 -5.89
N GLN A 343 10.25 -22.12 -6.91
CA GLN A 343 10.64 -21.46 -8.14
C GLN A 343 9.47 -20.65 -8.70
N ARG A 344 9.83 -19.51 -9.31
CA ARG A 344 8.91 -18.64 -10.03
C ARG A 344 8.96 -18.99 -11.52
N PHE A 345 7.79 -19.10 -12.13
CA PHE A 345 7.62 -19.31 -13.57
C PHE A 345 6.69 -18.24 -14.12
N THR A 346 6.96 -17.75 -15.31
CA THR A 346 6.09 -16.79 -16.00
C THR A 346 5.38 -17.52 -17.13
N VAL A 347 4.05 -17.50 -17.13
CA VAL A 347 3.23 -18.16 -18.17
C VAL A 347 3.43 -17.47 -19.50
N THR A 348 3.93 -18.22 -20.49
CA THR A 348 4.16 -17.73 -21.85
C THR A 348 2.95 -18.00 -22.74
N SER A 349 2.77 -17.15 -23.76
CA SER A 349 1.73 -17.33 -24.77
C SER A 349 1.92 -18.62 -25.56
N GLY A 350 0.87 -19.42 -25.70
CA GLY A 350 0.88 -20.74 -26.33
C GLY A 350 1.25 -21.88 -25.38
N SER A 351 1.49 -21.61 -24.10
CA SER A 351 1.78 -22.67 -23.12
C SER A 351 0.55 -23.56 -22.89
N PRO A 352 0.73 -24.88 -22.66
CA PRO A 352 -0.36 -25.82 -22.40
C PRO A 352 -1.29 -25.46 -21.23
N ILE A 353 -0.85 -24.58 -20.33
CA ILE A 353 -1.60 -24.16 -19.16
C ILE A 353 -2.31 -22.80 -19.33
N GLU A 354 -2.01 -22.04 -20.39
CA GLU A 354 -2.67 -20.78 -20.69
C GLU A 354 -4.17 -21.00 -20.99
N GLY A 355 -5.05 -20.24 -20.33
CA GLY A 355 -6.50 -20.40 -20.45
C GLY A 355 -7.07 -21.66 -19.78
N ALA A 356 -6.22 -22.50 -19.18
CA ALA A 356 -6.66 -23.62 -18.35
C ALA A 356 -6.85 -23.18 -16.91
N THR A 357 -7.76 -23.82 -16.19
CA THR A 357 -7.86 -23.64 -14.74
C THR A 357 -6.86 -24.55 -14.02
N LEU A 358 -6.44 -24.18 -12.81
CA LEU A 358 -5.56 -24.98 -11.96
C LEU A 358 -6.11 -26.42 -11.77
N GLY A 359 -7.44 -26.56 -11.69
CA GLY A 359 -8.13 -27.84 -11.57
C GLY A 359 -8.11 -28.67 -12.85
N THR A 360 -8.17 -28.06 -14.04
CA THR A 360 -8.10 -28.78 -15.32
C THR A 360 -6.68 -29.05 -15.76
N ALA A 361 -5.74 -28.16 -15.44
CA ALA A 361 -4.31 -28.35 -15.70
C ALA A 361 -3.70 -29.48 -14.86
N THR A 362 -4.34 -29.87 -13.74
CA THR A 362 -3.93 -30.99 -12.87
C THR A 362 -2.43 -30.95 -12.53
N VAL A 363 -1.93 -29.74 -12.24
CA VAL A 363 -0.49 -29.45 -12.20
C VAL A 363 0.25 -30.35 -11.19
N ARG A 364 -0.45 -30.71 -10.10
CA ARG A 364 0.07 -31.60 -9.06
C ARG A 364 0.23 -33.03 -9.54
N GLU A 365 -0.76 -33.56 -10.25
CA GLU A 365 -0.75 -34.93 -10.78
C GLU A 365 0.17 -35.05 -12.01
N ALA A 366 0.13 -34.08 -12.91
CA ALA A 366 0.88 -34.09 -14.17
C ALA A 366 2.38 -33.81 -13.97
N TYR A 367 2.72 -32.82 -13.15
CA TYR A 367 4.11 -32.34 -13.00
C TYR A 367 4.70 -32.62 -11.63
N GLY A 368 3.89 -32.95 -10.62
CA GLY A 368 4.39 -33.21 -9.26
C GLY A 368 4.73 -31.95 -8.48
N VAL A 369 4.20 -30.79 -8.91
CA VAL A 369 4.42 -29.49 -8.27
C VAL A 369 3.13 -28.95 -7.64
N ALA A 370 3.26 -28.19 -6.56
CA ALA A 370 2.16 -27.51 -5.91
C ALA A 370 2.28 -25.99 -6.14
N VAL A 371 1.25 -25.38 -6.71
CA VAL A 371 1.18 -23.92 -6.87
C VAL A 371 0.76 -23.29 -5.55
N LEU A 372 1.59 -22.40 -5.01
CA LEU A 372 1.32 -21.73 -3.73
C LEU A 372 0.78 -20.31 -3.92
N ALA A 373 1.18 -19.63 -4.99
CA ALA A 373 0.74 -18.28 -5.27
C ALA A 373 0.82 -17.98 -6.77
N VAL A 374 -0.02 -17.06 -7.22
CA VAL A 374 0.06 -16.45 -8.55
C VAL A 374 0.02 -14.93 -8.40
N ARG A 375 0.94 -14.24 -9.08
CA ARG A 375 1.03 -12.79 -9.11
C ARG A 375 0.59 -12.26 -10.48
N ARG A 376 -0.29 -11.26 -10.44
CA ARG A 376 -0.73 -10.44 -11.58
C ARG A 376 -0.44 -8.97 -11.33
N GLN A 377 -0.61 -8.14 -12.36
CA GLN A 377 -0.62 -6.69 -12.23
C GLN A 377 -1.70 -6.20 -11.24
N SER A 378 -2.82 -6.92 -11.14
CA SER A 378 -3.92 -6.61 -10.21
C SER A 378 -3.64 -7.00 -8.76
N GLY A 379 -2.57 -7.75 -8.48
CA GLY A 379 -2.18 -8.17 -7.13
C GLY A 379 -1.84 -9.66 -7.01
N TRP A 380 -1.81 -10.13 -5.76
CA TRP A 380 -1.43 -11.49 -5.41
C TRP A 380 -2.65 -12.35 -5.11
N THR A 381 -2.64 -13.58 -5.61
CA THR A 381 -3.56 -14.65 -5.19
C THR A 381 -2.76 -15.71 -4.48
N LEU A 382 -2.97 -15.85 -3.17
CA LEU A 382 -2.36 -16.89 -2.34
C LEU A 382 -3.26 -18.11 -2.29
N VAL A 383 -2.65 -19.30 -2.39
CA VAL A 383 -3.34 -20.60 -2.41
C VAL A 383 -4.51 -20.61 -3.41
N PRO A 384 -4.21 -20.45 -4.72
CA PRO A 384 -5.24 -20.41 -5.75
C PRO A 384 -6.10 -21.68 -5.71
N THR A 385 -7.42 -21.51 -5.84
CA THR A 385 -8.37 -22.63 -5.91
C THR A 385 -8.35 -23.28 -7.28
N GLY A 386 -8.92 -24.48 -7.42
CA GLY A 386 -8.98 -25.19 -8.70
C GLY A 386 -9.71 -24.45 -9.83
N THR A 387 -10.46 -23.39 -9.50
CA THR A 387 -11.14 -22.51 -10.47
C THR A 387 -10.26 -21.38 -10.99
N PHE A 388 -9.05 -21.21 -10.46
CA PHE A 388 -8.13 -20.17 -10.91
C PHE A 388 -7.67 -20.45 -12.33
N GLU A 389 -8.00 -19.57 -13.26
CA GLU A 389 -7.60 -19.64 -14.66
C GLU A 389 -6.27 -18.94 -14.87
N PHE A 390 -5.31 -19.59 -15.53
CA PHE A 390 -4.01 -18.99 -15.86
C PHE A 390 -4.10 -18.11 -17.10
N THR A 391 -3.44 -16.97 -17.06
CA THR A 391 -3.31 -16.04 -18.18
C THR A 391 -1.85 -15.81 -18.53
N GLU A 392 -1.58 -15.38 -19.77
CA GLU A 392 -0.26 -14.92 -20.18
C GLU A 392 0.30 -13.89 -19.17
N SER A 393 1.60 -13.96 -18.91
CA SER A 393 2.32 -13.11 -17.96
C SER A 393 1.96 -13.33 -16.49
N ASP A 394 1.22 -14.39 -16.15
CA ASP A 394 1.04 -14.79 -14.75
C ASP A 394 2.38 -15.29 -14.18
N ASP A 395 2.79 -14.73 -13.06
CA ASP A 395 3.93 -15.20 -12.28
C ASP A 395 3.46 -16.27 -11.29
N VAL A 396 3.73 -17.54 -11.60
CA VAL A 396 3.35 -18.71 -10.83
C VAL A 396 4.49 -19.13 -9.89
N PHE A 397 4.21 -19.19 -8.60
CA PHE A 397 5.13 -19.65 -7.57
C PHE A 397 4.80 -21.08 -7.19
N ALA A 398 5.64 -22.02 -7.61
CA ALA A 398 5.44 -23.44 -7.42
C ALA A 398 6.51 -24.08 -6.52
N VAL A 399 6.11 -25.16 -5.85
CA VAL A 399 6.98 -25.98 -4.98
C VAL A 399 6.99 -27.43 -5.45
N GLY A 400 8.18 -27.99 -5.59
CA GLY A 400 8.38 -29.36 -6.06
C GLY A 400 9.80 -29.85 -5.83
N SER A 401 10.10 -31.09 -6.22
CA SER A 401 11.50 -31.49 -6.39
C SER A 401 12.10 -30.79 -7.59
N ARG A 402 13.44 -30.74 -7.69
CA ARG A 402 14.13 -30.15 -8.84
C ARG A 402 13.60 -30.70 -10.17
N ASP A 403 13.58 -32.02 -10.34
CA ASP A 403 13.06 -32.68 -11.55
C ASP A 403 11.57 -32.42 -11.83
N ALA A 404 10.78 -32.07 -10.82
CA ALA A 404 9.36 -31.73 -10.99
C ALA A 404 9.21 -30.28 -11.47
N LEU A 405 10.02 -29.37 -10.92
CA LEU A 405 10.06 -27.96 -11.31
C LEU A 405 10.64 -27.79 -12.71
N ASP A 406 11.66 -28.56 -13.08
CA ASP A 406 12.24 -28.52 -14.43
C ASP A 406 11.21 -28.96 -15.48
N ARG A 407 10.48 -30.06 -15.23
CA ARG A 407 9.36 -30.49 -16.11
C ARG A 407 8.22 -29.49 -16.16
N PHE A 408 7.95 -28.79 -15.07
CA PHE A 408 6.93 -27.76 -15.04
C PHE A 408 7.38 -26.50 -15.80
N ALA A 409 8.68 -26.18 -15.77
CA ALA A 409 9.26 -25.08 -16.54
C ALA A 409 8.97 -25.22 -18.04
N GLU A 410 9.17 -26.43 -18.58
CA GLU A 410 8.89 -26.76 -19.99
C GLU A 410 7.41 -26.64 -20.37
N ALA A 411 6.49 -26.73 -19.41
CA ALA A 411 5.05 -26.64 -19.64
C ALA A 411 4.49 -25.21 -19.49
N VAL A 412 5.29 -24.29 -18.93
CA VAL A 412 4.90 -22.90 -18.65
C VAL A 412 5.59 -21.93 -19.62
N ALA A 413 6.75 -22.33 -20.15
CA ALA A 413 7.39 -21.75 -21.32
C ALA A 413 6.61 -22.09 -22.60
#